data_AF-A0A916UVF0-F1
#
_entry.id   AF-A0A916UVF0-F1
#
_cell.length_a   1.000
_cell.length_b   1.000
_cell.length_c   1.000
_cell.angle_alpha   90.00
_cell.angle_beta   90.00
_cell.angle_gamma   90.00
#
_symmetry.space_group_name_H-M   'P 1'
#
loop_
_entity.id
_entity.type
_entity.pdbx_description
1 polymer ?
#
loop_
_entity_poly.entity_id
_entity_poly.type
_entity_poly.pdbx_seq_one_letter_code
_entity_poly.pdbx_strand_id
1 'polypeptide(L)' 'MASPGKKSFLLRIDPAIWAEIERLAAQELRSSNAQVEYLLRQALVQRGRSLPADNADNAGEDPSASE' A
#
# COMPACT_ATOMS: atom_id res chain seq x y z
N MET A 1 -8.46 5.28 -10.54
CA MET A 1 -7.32 4.75 -11.34
C MET A 1 -6.56 3.78 -10.45
N ALA A 2 -6.29 2.56 -10.91
CA ALA A 2 -5.44 1.64 -10.16
C ALA A 2 -4.02 2.21 -10.11
N SER A 3 -3.37 2.18 -8.95
CA SER A 3 -1.98 2.60 -8.81
C SER A 3 -1.10 1.71 -9.69
N PRO A 4 -0.32 2.26 -10.65
CA PRO A 4 0.59 1.48 -11.47
C PRO A 4 1.51 0.63 -10.60
N GLY A 5 1.73 -0.64 -10.97
CA GLY A 5 2.60 -1.55 -10.23
C GLY A 5 1.99 -2.20 -8.98
N LYS A 6 0.76 -1.84 -8.56
CA LYS A 6 0.10 -2.48 -7.40
C LYS A 6 -0.83 -3.62 -7.81
N LYS A 7 -0.68 -4.78 -7.15
CA LYS A 7 -1.56 -5.94 -7.35
C LYS A 7 -2.90 -5.73 -6.63
N SER A 8 -4.00 -5.69 -7.37
CA SER A 8 -5.35 -5.76 -6.80
C SER A 8 -5.73 -7.22 -6.52
N PHE A 9 -6.22 -7.50 -5.31
CA PHE A 9 -6.69 -8.82 -4.92
C PHE A 9 -7.88 -8.72 -3.96
N LEU A 10 -8.79 -9.70 -4.01
CA LEU A 10 -9.89 -9.78 -3.06
C LEU A 10 -9.38 -10.35 -1.73
N LEU A 11 -9.39 -9.52 -0.68
CA LEU A 11 -8.98 -9.91 0.66
C LEU A 11 -10.20 -10.37 1.47
N ARG A 12 -10.17 -11.60 1.98
CA ARG A 12 -11.09 -12.05 3.02
C ARG A 12 -10.47 -11.73 4.37
N ILE A 13 -11.11 -10.85 5.13
CA ILE A 13 -10.62 -10.38 6.43
C ILE A 13 -11.79 -10.31 7.41
N ASP A 14 -11.50 -10.54 8.69
CA ASP A 14 -12.45 -10.33 9.77
C ASP A 14 -12.86 -8.83 9.81
N PRO A 15 -14.17 -8.51 9.81
CA PRO A 15 -14.64 -7.13 9.89
C PRO A 15 -14.11 -6.35 11.11
N ALA A 16 -13.91 -7.01 12.25
CA ALA A 16 -13.38 -6.37 13.45
C ALA A 16 -11.92 -5.94 13.28
N ILE A 17 -11.12 -6.74 12.58
CA ILE A 17 -9.73 -6.38 12.25
C ILE A 17 -9.73 -5.22 11.26
N TRP A 18 -10.60 -5.24 10.26
CA TRP A 18 -10.69 -4.16 9.27
C TRP A 18 -11.03 -2.82 9.92
N ALA A 19 -11.99 -2.79 10.85
CA ALA A 19 -12.36 -1.59 11.58
C ALA A 19 -11.18 -0.98 12.36
N GLU A 20 -10.35 -1.82 12.99
CA GLU A 20 -9.17 -1.34 13.71
C GLU A 20 -8.08 -0.79 12.76
N ILE A 21 -7.91 -1.41 11.59
CA ILE A 21 -7.01 -0.90 10.54
C ILE A 21 -7.49 0.46 10.03
N GLU A 22 -8.79 0.64 9.80
CA GLU A 22 -9.35 1.93 9.38
C GLU A 22 -9.14 3.01 10.45
N ARG A 23 -9.35 2.66 11.73
CA ARG A 23 -9.11 3.56 12.85
C ARG A 23 -7.65 3.99 12.94
N LEU A 24 -6.72 3.04 12.78
CA LEU A 24 -5.28 3.32 12.79
C LEU A 24 -4.87 4.17 11.58
N ALA A 25 -5.39 3.86 10.39
CA ALA A 25 -5.13 4.63 9.17
C ALA A 25 -5.61 6.09 9.32
N ALA A 26 -6.78 6.30 9.92
CA ALA A 26 -7.31 7.64 10.19
C ALA A 26 -6.43 8.44 11.16
N GLN A 27 -5.89 7.79 12.21
CA GLN A 27 -4.97 8.42 13.16
C GLN A 27 -3.65 8.82 12.51
N GLU A 28 -3.17 8.04 11.53
CA GLU A 28 -1.91 8.28 10.82
C GLU A 28 -2.08 9.10 9.53
N LEU A 29 -3.28 9.60 9.25
CA LEU A 29 -3.62 10.35 8.02
C LEU A 29 -3.25 9.59 6.74
N ARG A 30 -3.44 8.26 6.75
CA ARG A 30 -3.22 7.35 5.62
C ARG A 30 -4.53 6.77 5.10
N SER A 31 -4.53 6.30 3.86
CA SER A 31 -5.60 5.43 3.38
C SER A 31 -5.50 4.06 4.04
N SER A 32 -6.63 3.37 4.20
CA SER A 32 -6.67 2.01 4.75
C SER A 32 -5.77 1.05 3.95
N ASN A 33 -5.72 1.19 2.62
CA ASN A 33 -4.83 0.38 1.78
C ASN A 33 -3.34 0.67 2.05
N ALA A 34 -2.96 1.93 2.22
CA ALA A 34 -1.58 2.28 2.58
C ALA A 34 -1.22 1.76 3.98
N GLN A 35 -2.17 1.76 4.92
CA GLN A 35 -1.97 1.20 6.25
C GLN A 35 -1.79 -0.32 6.22
N VAL A 36 -2.61 -1.05 5.45
CA VAL A 36 -2.45 -2.49 5.24
C VAL A 36 -1.07 -2.80 4.68
N GLU A 37 -0.64 -2.06 3.65
CA GLU A 37 0.67 -2.25 3.05
C GLU A 37 1.81 -2.02 4.05
N TYR A 38 1.74 -0.95 4.83
CA TYR A 38 2.71 -0.64 5.89
C TYR A 38 2.81 -1.76 6.93
N LEU A 39 1.68 -2.21 7.46
CA LEU A 39 1.63 -3.29 8.45
C LEU A 39 2.19 -4.61 7.90
N LEU A 40 1.88 -4.94 6.64
CA LEU A 40 2.41 -6.13 5.98
C LEU A 40 3.94 -6.06 5.81
N ARG A 41 4.48 -4.90 5.40
CA ARG A 41 5.93 -4.69 5.29
C ARG A 41 6.61 -4.87 6.65
N GLN A 42 6.07 -4.25 7.70
CA GLN A 42 6.60 -4.42 9.06
C GLN A 42 6.57 -5.89 9.50
N ALA A 43 5.46 -6.59 9.27
CA ALA A 43 5.31 -7.98 9.65
C ALA A 43 6.24 -8.93 8.88
N LEU A 44 6.62 -8.59 7.64
CA LEU A 44 7.63 -9.33 6.86
C LEU A 44 9.04 -9.08 7.41
N VAL A 45 9.38 -7.83 7.67
CA VAL A 45 10.69 -7.44 8.26
C VAL A 45 10.91 -8.12 9.61
N GLN A 46 9.89 -8.14 10.47
CA GLN A 46 9.93 -8.85 11.77
C GLN A 46 10.20 -10.36 11.62
N ARG A 47 9.86 -10.96 10.47
CA ARG A 47 10.13 -12.36 10.13
C ARG A 47 11.44 -12.55 9.36
N GLY A 48 12.30 -11.52 9.29
CA GLY A 48 13.56 -11.55 8.55
C GLY A 48 13.38 -11.57 7.02
N ARG A 49 12.24 -11.11 6.51
CA ARG A 49 11.99 -10.95 5.07
C ARG A 49 12.12 -9.48 4.70
N SER A 50 13.18 -9.11 3.99
CA SER A 50 13.36 -7.77 3.45
C SER A 50 12.74 -7.67 2.05
N LEU A 51 12.00 -6.60 1.80
CA LEU A 51 11.55 -6.23 0.46
C LEU A 51 12.56 -5.28 -0.18
N PRO A 52 12.78 -5.34 -1.49
CA PRO A 52 13.52 -4.29 -2.20
C PRO A 52 12.87 -2.92 -1.94
N ALA A 53 13.68 -1.87 -1.82
CA ALA A 53 13.15 -0.51 -1.75
C ALA A 53 12.36 -0.20 -3.04
N ASP A 54 11.13 0.28 -2.91
CA ASP A 54 10.32 0.70 -4.04
C ASP A 54 10.95 1.94 -4.70
N ASN A 55 11.65 1.72 -5.81
CA ASN A 55 12.01 2.78 -6.76
C ASN A 55 10.86 2.96 -7.78
N ALA A 56 9.62 3.13 -7.31
CA ALA A 56 8.45 3.18 -8.18
C ALA A 56 7.59 4.46 -8.04
N ASP A 57 8.02 5.43 -7.22
CA ASP A 57 7.27 6.68 -7.03
C ASP A 57 7.65 7.81 -8.02
N ASN A 58 8.46 7.55 -9.05
CA ASN A 58 8.79 8.54 -10.10
C ASN A 58 8.86 7.93 -11.51
N ALA A 59 7.80 7.25 -11.95
CA ALA A 59 7.60 6.91 -13.37
C ALA A 59 6.25 7.45 -13.86
N GLY A 60 5.95 8.69 -13.45
CA GLY A 60 4.83 9.49 -13.95
C GLY A 60 5.38 10.69 -14.72
N GLU A 61 6.17 10.44 -15.75
CA GLU A 61 6.57 11.45 -16.72
C GLU A 61 6.45 10.81 -18.10
N ASP A 62 5.26 10.96 -18.69
CA ASP A 62 5.02 10.76 -20.12
C ASP A 62 5.32 12.10 -20.82
N PRO A 63 6.44 12.25 -21.53
CA PRO A 63 6.67 13.40 -22.39
C PRO A 63 6.01 13.12 -23.75
N SER A 64 4.69 13.19 -23.83
CA SER A 64 4.01 13.25 -25.13
C SER A 64 2.74 14.10 -25.07
N ALA A 65 2.93 15.38 -24.75
CA ALA A 65 2.08 16.44 -25.27
C ALA A 65 2.86 17.12 -26.41
N SER A 66 2.81 16.49 -27.58
CA SER A 66 3.25 17.06 -28.85
C SER A 66 2.13 16.82 -29.85
N GLU A 67 1.16 17.73 -29.90
CA GLU A 67 0.43 18.16 -31.10
C GLU A 67 -0.39 19.43 -30.80
#